data_AF-A0A366H5W6-F1
#
_entry.id   AF-A0A366H5W6-F1
#
_cell.length_a   1.000
_cell.length_b   1.000
_cell.length_c   1.000
_cell.angle_alpha   90.00
_cell.angle_beta   90.00
_cell.angle_gamma   90.00
#
_symmetry.space_group_name_H-M   'P 1'
#
loop_
_entity.id
_entity.type
_entity.pdbx_description
1 polymer ?
#
loop_
_entity_poly.entity_id
_entity_poly.type
_entity_poly.pdbx_seq_one_letter_code
_entity_poly.pdbx_strand_id
1 'polypeptide(L)'
;MKNFNKWLRYLAVFIGGCTSMAAYAQAPDLSGTWVGQTVCPVGPVEFTIEIQGKEAKLTYDGYGPQKLYAANVPMKVTYRSSDMYVHFAGPSQGADFGSSAGNLAADGSIKNVMGIKVNGQYCNTSRLTKKAAAGEFAKAPDFNAKGLSHENLVTLLMQGSFAAINTAASSSMFNSLYGSYLNAYAQQCAADTKTRPKDFVEMTDLQCVQEGITTTYYRNGTFSESAPYCTQWKDVPSGLFADPKMWEVKKKLDAVFLRDTYKHLFAATKGLGLGLGVGAAGAAGAAMPNPRQIAEAAATRAKDMQALIEMNGCNSPGLMRFQENLRLYAMNRPFGIRPDGSTAPPIPIPATGTTFEDPNYVALLEELIKGEARSWQINKYVLKSIADPSVASRDDQGRPLEVAAKYRFGGMDGVRTGSMRVTFIEGYPECLYFSDQPDSCRAPDKMVVAQYVHGAFLPQNVSVATPASDPVAQEKRRMEREAARRKLMR
;
A
#
# COMPACT_ATOMS: atom_id res chain seq x y z
N MET A 1 64.29 46.02 -20.81
CA MET A 1 64.64 46.50 -22.17
C MET A 1 64.26 45.42 -23.17
N LYS A 2 63.34 45.76 -24.10
CA LYS A 2 63.19 45.31 -25.50
C LYS A 2 63.30 43.79 -25.77
N ASN A 3 62.29 43.03 -26.20
CA ASN A 3 61.35 43.10 -27.35
C ASN A 3 61.44 41.68 -27.97
N PHE A 4 60.41 40.86 -27.89
CA PHE A 4 59.45 40.65 -28.99
C PHE A 4 60.11 40.10 -30.27
N ASN A 5 59.98 38.79 -30.52
CA ASN A 5 59.56 38.35 -31.85
C ASN A 5 58.83 37.00 -31.87
N LYS A 6 57.83 36.95 -32.75
CA LYS A 6 56.73 36.00 -32.89
C LYS A 6 57.04 34.87 -33.88
N TRP A 7 56.48 33.68 -33.58
CA TRP A 7 55.91 32.66 -34.50
C TRP A 7 56.91 31.85 -35.36
N LEU A 8 56.76 30.54 -35.62
CA LEU A 8 55.57 29.84 -36.12
C LEU A 8 55.79 28.29 -36.10
N ARG A 9 54.80 27.54 -35.59
CA ARG A 9 54.35 26.15 -35.92
C ARG A 9 55.35 24.98 -35.90
N TYR A 10 55.05 23.96 -35.08
CA TYR A 10 54.64 22.63 -35.57
C TYR A 10 53.88 21.85 -34.49
N LEU A 11 52.93 21.06 -35.00
CA LEU A 11 51.86 20.31 -34.36
C LEU A 11 52.41 19.15 -33.51
N ALA A 12 51.98 19.03 -32.25
CA ALA A 12 52.06 17.77 -31.50
C ALA A 12 50.82 17.66 -30.60
N VAL A 13 49.85 16.87 -31.07
CA VAL A 13 48.69 16.42 -30.29
C VAL A 13 49.23 15.42 -29.26
N PHE A 14 49.40 15.86 -28.02
CA PHE A 14 49.56 14.97 -26.87
C PHE A 14 48.21 14.84 -26.16
N ILE A 15 47.58 13.68 -26.32
CA ILE A 15 46.49 13.21 -25.47
C ILE A 15 47.13 12.86 -24.12
N GLY A 16 47.22 13.85 -23.23
CA GLY A 16 47.58 13.67 -21.84
C GLY A 16 46.34 13.32 -21.04
N GLY A 17 46.20 12.05 -20.69
CA GLY A 17 45.10 11.55 -19.87
C GLY A 17 45.04 12.27 -18.53
N CYS A 18 43.86 12.82 -18.22
CA CYS A 18 43.48 13.17 -16.86
C CYS A 18 43.54 11.89 -16.01
N THR A 19 44.60 11.74 -15.21
CA THR A 19 44.55 10.90 -14.03
C THR A 19 43.59 11.56 -13.05
N SER A 20 42.31 11.19 -13.14
CA SER A 20 41.35 11.39 -12.05
C SER A 20 41.85 10.58 -10.86
N MET A 21 42.44 11.25 -9.87
CA MET A 21 42.56 10.67 -8.54
C MET A 21 41.16 10.27 -8.09
N ALA A 22 40.94 8.97 -7.90
CA ALA A 22 39.71 8.45 -7.34
C ALA A 22 39.52 9.12 -5.96
N ALA A 23 38.48 9.95 -5.85
CA ALA A 23 38.04 10.46 -4.57
C ALA A 23 37.75 9.25 -3.67
N TYR A 24 38.54 9.07 -2.62
CA TYR A 24 38.21 8.14 -1.54
C TYR A 24 36.84 8.56 -1.01
N ALA A 25 35.83 7.71 -1.20
CA ALA A 25 34.50 7.95 -0.69
C ALA A 25 34.59 8.12 0.83
N GLN A 26 34.25 9.31 1.34
CA GLN A 26 34.12 9.54 2.78
C GLN A 26 33.17 8.49 3.37
N ALA A 27 33.53 7.93 4.53
CA ALA A 27 32.67 6.99 5.23
C ALA A 27 31.29 7.65 5.45
N PRO A 28 30.19 6.92 5.19
CA PRO A 28 28.85 7.46 5.31
C PRO A 28 28.56 7.88 6.76
N ASP A 29 27.92 9.03 6.94
CA ASP A 29 27.54 9.49 8.27
C ASP A 29 26.37 8.65 8.84
N LEU A 30 26.74 7.73 9.72
CA LEU A 30 25.81 6.86 10.43
C LEU A 30 25.16 7.56 11.64
N SER A 31 25.59 8.77 12.02
CA SER A 31 25.12 9.46 13.22
C SER A 31 23.61 9.74 13.15
N GLY A 32 22.90 9.53 14.25
CA GLY A 32 21.46 9.70 14.35
C GLY A 32 20.77 8.52 15.04
N THR A 33 19.45 8.62 15.17
CA THR A 33 18.64 7.56 15.76
C THR A 33 18.23 6.56 14.68
N TRP A 34 18.31 5.27 14.97
CA TRP A 34 17.93 4.17 14.08
C TRP A 34 16.87 3.31 14.75
N VAL A 35 15.86 2.90 14.00
CA VAL A 35 14.83 1.97 14.48
C VAL A 35 15.05 0.62 13.86
N GLY A 36 15.15 -0.40 14.70
CA GLY A 36 15.30 -1.80 14.31
C GLY A 36 14.03 -2.57 14.57
N GLN A 37 13.54 -3.29 13.55
CA GLN A 37 12.43 -4.21 13.69
C GLN A 37 12.90 -5.63 13.38
N THR A 38 12.61 -6.56 14.27
CA THR A 38 12.95 -7.98 14.12
C THR A 38 11.85 -8.89 14.66
N VAL A 39 11.93 -10.17 14.32
CA VAL A 39 11.07 -11.23 14.87
C VAL A 39 11.96 -12.19 15.63
N CYS A 40 11.75 -12.27 16.94
CA CYS A 40 12.42 -13.22 17.82
C CYS A 40 11.44 -14.35 18.18
N PRO A 41 11.90 -15.49 18.71
CA PRO A 41 10.99 -16.56 19.18
C PRO A 41 10.02 -16.10 20.27
N VAL A 42 10.39 -15.07 21.04
CA VAL A 42 9.52 -14.42 22.03
C VAL A 42 8.43 -13.54 21.41
N GLY A 43 8.53 -13.21 20.13
CA GLY A 43 7.59 -12.33 19.41
C GLY A 43 8.28 -11.23 18.58
N PRO A 44 7.50 -10.34 17.96
CA PRO A 44 8.04 -9.16 17.28
C PRO A 44 8.71 -8.23 18.29
N VAL A 45 9.87 -7.71 17.91
CA VAL A 45 10.73 -6.86 18.74
C VAL A 45 11.11 -5.62 17.95
N GLU A 46 10.83 -4.45 18.52
CA GLU A 46 11.29 -3.16 18.02
C GLU A 46 12.27 -2.54 19.02
N PHE A 47 13.40 -2.05 18.54
CA PHE A 47 14.46 -1.46 19.35
C PHE A 47 15.06 -0.24 18.66
N THR A 48 15.76 0.61 19.40
CA THR A 48 16.36 1.83 18.88
C THR A 48 17.87 1.80 19.07
N ILE A 49 18.64 2.28 18.10
CA ILE A 49 20.09 2.52 18.22
C ILE A 49 20.36 4.00 17.96
N GLU A 50 20.88 4.71 18.95
CA GLU A 50 21.36 6.09 18.77
C GLU A 50 22.85 6.06 18.49
N ILE A 51 23.31 6.62 17.37
CA ILE A 51 24.71 6.63 16.93
C ILE A 51 25.24 8.06 17.00
N GLN A 52 26.42 8.24 17.61
CA GLN A 52 27.16 9.49 17.62
C GLN A 52 28.63 9.19 17.26
N GLY A 53 28.99 9.38 15.99
CA GLY A 53 30.30 9.00 15.48
C GLY A 53 30.53 7.48 15.53
N LYS A 54 31.51 7.02 16.32
CA LYS A 54 31.83 5.59 16.49
C LYS A 54 31.20 4.96 17.73
N GLU A 55 30.52 5.75 18.55
CA GLU A 55 29.82 5.28 19.73
C GLU A 55 28.32 5.19 19.43
N ALA A 56 27.65 4.23 20.03
CA ALA A 56 26.22 4.04 19.90
C ALA A 56 25.58 3.53 21.19
N LYS A 57 24.27 3.69 21.30
CA LYS A 57 23.48 3.21 22.42
C LYS A 57 22.23 2.51 21.91
N LEU A 58 22.11 1.22 22.21
CA LEU A 58 20.92 0.44 21.91
C LEU A 58 19.95 0.48 23.08
N THR A 59 18.68 0.73 22.79
CA THR A 59 17.58 0.70 23.77
C THR A 59 16.46 -0.20 23.26
N TYR A 60 16.02 -1.12 24.10
CA TYR A 60 14.86 -1.97 23.90
C TYR A 60 13.95 -1.90 25.12
N ASP A 61 12.68 -1.54 24.91
CA ASP A 61 11.72 -1.27 26.00
C ASP A 61 11.17 -2.54 26.67
N GLY A 62 11.54 -3.73 26.17
CA GLY A 62 11.11 -5.01 26.69
C GLY A 62 9.81 -5.53 26.07
N TYR A 63 9.54 -6.82 26.30
CA TYR A 63 8.41 -7.54 25.74
C TYR A 63 7.22 -7.58 26.69
N GLY A 64 6.02 -7.28 26.17
CA GLY A 64 4.76 -7.34 26.91
C GLY A 64 4.59 -6.25 27.99
N PRO A 65 3.46 -6.25 28.72
CA PRO A 65 3.14 -5.21 29.70
C PRO A 65 4.11 -5.14 30.89
N GLN A 66 4.84 -6.23 31.16
CA GLN A 66 5.87 -6.30 32.20
C GLN A 66 7.26 -5.88 31.72
N LYS A 67 7.41 -5.51 30.43
CA LYS A 67 8.68 -5.06 29.83
C LYS A 67 9.84 -6.05 30.05
N LEU A 68 9.56 -7.34 29.85
CA LEU A 68 10.57 -8.39 30.05
C LEU A 68 11.73 -8.24 29.06
N TYR A 69 12.96 -8.48 29.51
CA TYR A 69 14.18 -8.39 28.68
C TYR A 69 14.49 -6.99 28.15
N ALA A 70 13.95 -5.93 28.76
CA ALA A 70 14.35 -4.56 28.45
C ALA A 70 15.86 -4.41 28.54
N ALA A 71 16.45 -3.72 27.57
CA ALA A 71 17.90 -3.63 27.42
C ALA A 71 18.33 -2.20 27.13
N ASN A 72 19.45 -1.81 27.73
CA ASN A 72 20.12 -0.54 27.47
C ASN A 72 21.62 -0.80 27.38
N VAL A 73 22.14 -0.88 26.15
CA VAL A 73 23.46 -1.43 25.88
C VAL A 73 24.30 -0.39 25.15
N PRO A 74 25.44 0.06 25.71
CA PRO A 74 26.40 0.86 24.95
C PRO A 74 27.05 -0.02 23.88
N MET A 75 27.28 0.52 22.69
CA MET A 75 27.83 -0.19 21.55
C MET A 75 28.91 0.64 20.86
N LYS A 76 29.88 -0.02 20.23
CA LYS A 76 30.81 0.61 19.29
C LYS A 76 30.39 0.29 17.86
N VAL A 77 30.44 1.30 16.99
CA VAL A 77 30.12 1.18 15.58
C VAL A 77 31.41 1.14 14.77
N THR A 78 31.55 0.10 13.97
CA THR A 78 32.61 0.00 12.96
C THR A 78 32.01 -0.11 11.57
N TYR A 79 32.63 0.57 10.62
CA TYR A 79 32.22 0.57 9.23
C TYR A 79 33.40 0.16 8.35
N ARG A 80 33.12 -0.73 7.39
CA ARG A 80 34.09 -1.19 6.40
C ARG A 80 33.56 -0.86 5.01
N SER A 81 34.29 -0.01 4.29
CA SER A 81 33.86 0.54 3.00
C SER A 81 33.90 -0.46 1.85
N SER A 82 34.74 -1.49 1.91
CA SER A 82 34.89 -2.48 0.83
C SER A 82 33.63 -3.30 0.56
N ASP A 83 32.81 -3.51 1.59
CA ASP A 83 31.58 -4.32 1.55
C ASP A 83 30.38 -3.63 2.19
N MET A 84 30.50 -2.32 2.45
CA MET A 84 29.46 -1.50 3.10
C MET A 84 29.00 -2.07 4.46
N TYR A 85 29.87 -2.81 5.14
CA TYR A 85 29.51 -3.54 6.35
C TYR A 85 29.51 -2.61 7.58
N VAL A 86 28.45 -2.69 8.38
CA VAL A 86 28.30 -1.98 9.65
C VAL A 86 28.18 -3.00 10.78
N HIS A 87 29.04 -2.88 11.78
CA HIS A 87 29.05 -3.74 12.96
C HIS A 87 28.87 -2.93 14.24
N PHE A 88 27.93 -3.38 15.06
CA PHE A 88 27.61 -2.88 16.39
C PHE A 88 28.12 -3.87 17.43
N ALA A 89 29.09 -3.45 18.23
CA ALA A 89 29.74 -4.28 19.24
C ALA A 89 29.41 -3.76 20.65
N GLY A 90 28.59 -4.49 21.40
CA GLY A 90 28.37 -4.24 22.83
C GLY A 90 29.52 -4.76 23.71
N PRO A 91 29.49 -4.48 25.02
CA PRO A 91 30.56 -4.85 25.96
C PRO A 91 30.70 -6.36 26.16
N SER A 92 29.63 -7.14 25.93
CA SER A 92 29.64 -8.60 26.05
C SER A 92 29.12 -9.24 24.76
N GLN A 93 30.06 -9.64 23.90
CA GLN A 93 29.76 -10.37 22.67
C GLN A 93 29.01 -11.68 23.00
N GLY A 94 27.85 -11.88 22.38
CA GLY A 94 27.02 -13.08 22.57
C GLY A 94 25.93 -12.98 23.66
N ALA A 95 25.88 -11.88 24.44
CA ALA A 95 24.74 -11.54 25.27
C ALA A 95 23.56 -11.00 24.45
N ASP A 96 22.39 -10.81 25.07
CA ASP A 96 21.25 -10.15 24.44
C ASP A 96 21.63 -8.75 23.96
N PHE A 97 21.32 -8.46 22.69
CA PHE A 97 21.77 -7.26 21.99
C PHE A 97 23.29 -6.99 22.05
N GLY A 98 24.11 -7.99 22.40
CA GLY A 98 25.54 -7.82 22.65
C GLY A 98 26.38 -7.61 21.39
N SER A 99 25.88 -8.00 20.22
CA SER A 99 26.49 -7.70 18.92
C SER A 99 25.46 -7.80 17.82
N SER A 100 25.55 -6.93 16.82
CA SER A 100 24.80 -7.08 15.58
C SER A 100 25.58 -6.55 14.39
N ALA A 101 25.32 -7.09 13.21
CA ALA A 101 25.99 -6.66 12.00
C ALA A 101 25.08 -6.73 10.79
N GLY A 102 25.20 -5.77 9.88
CA GLY A 102 24.50 -5.78 8.61
C GLY A 102 25.22 -4.94 7.56
N ASN A 103 24.61 -4.85 6.38
CA ASN A 103 25.19 -4.10 5.27
C ASN A 103 24.40 -2.80 5.08
N LEU A 104 25.11 -1.68 5.05
CA LEU A 104 24.54 -0.39 4.69
C LEU A 104 24.15 -0.44 3.22
N ALA A 105 22.85 -0.36 2.98
CA ALA A 105 22.28 -0.34 1.65
C ALA A 105 22.25 1.09 1.10
N ALA A 106 22.13 1.19 -0.23
CA ALA A 106 22.05 2.47 -0.93
C ALA A 106 20.84 3.33 -0.50
N ASP A 107 19.80 2.72 0.09
CA ASP A 107 18.62 3.39 0.64
C ASP A 107 18.86 4.01 2.04
N GLY A 108 20.11 4.03 2.52
CA GLY A 108 20.49 4.55 3.83
C GLY A 108 20.03 3.68 5.00
N SER A 109 19.46 2.49 4.75
CA SER A 109 19.12 1.51 5.79
C SER A 109 20.24 0.49 5.96
N ILE A 110 20.35 -0.13 7.13
CA ILE A 110 21.25 -1.27 7.34
C ILE A 110 20.40 -2.54 7.25
N LYS A 111 20.68 -3.37 6.23
CA LYS A 111 19.93 -4.58 5.90
C LYS A 111 20.70 -5.82 6.35
N ASN A 112 19.98 -6.95 6.40
CA ASN A 112 20.52 -8.24 6.82
C ASN A 112 21.18 -8.15 8.19
N VAL A 113 20.57 -7.38 9.11
CA VAL A 113 21.13 -7.17 10.44
C VAL A 113 20.95 -8.46 11.24
N MET A 114 22.05 -9.16 11.47
CA MET A 114 22.15 -10.46 12.14
C MET A 114 22.81 -10.33 13.51
N GLY A 115 22.70 -11.38 14.33
CA GLY A 115 23.39 -11.48 15.62
C GLY A 115 22.59 -10.97 16.82
N ILE A 116 21.41 -10.39 16.60
CA ILE A 116 20.51 -9.94 17.67
C ILE A 116 20.00 -11.15 18.44
N LYS A 117 20.15 -11.09 19.77
CA LYS A 117 19.56 -12.04 20.71
C LYS A 117 18.62 -11.35 21.67
N VAL A 118 17.53 -12.03 22.00
CA VAL A 118 16.60 -11.68 23.08
C VAL A 118 16.29 -12.95 23.86
N ASN A 119 16.46 -12.90 25.18
CA ASN A 119 16.36 -14.04 26.08
C ASN A 119 17.27 -15.21 25.67
N GLY A 120 18.51 -14.91 25.27
CA GLY A 120 19.51 -15.90 24.85
C GLY A 120 19.26 -16.55 23.49
N GLN A 121 18.17 -16.19 22.80
CA GLN A 121 17.79 -16.77 21.51
C GLN A 121 18.01 -15.78 20.37
N TYR A 122 18.52 -16.27 19.24
CA TYR A 122 18.70 -15.45 18.05
C TYR A 122 17.37 -15.08 17.40
N CYS A 123 17.27 -13.81 17.02
CA CYS A 123 16.17 -13.30 16.23
C CYS A 123 16.47 -13.47 14.73
N ASN A 124 15.42 -13.37 13.91
CA ASN A 124 15.57 -13.34 12.45
C ASN A 124 16.34 -12.09 12.00
N THR A 125 16.78 -12.11 10.73
CA THR A 125 17.38 -10.94 10.08
C THR A 125 16.47 -9.73 10.21
N SER A 126 17.08 -8.63 10.63
CA SER A 126 16.39 -7.39 10.92
C SER A 126 16.81 -6.29 9.94
N ARG A 127 16.03 -5.20 9.95
CA ARG A 127 16.35 -4.00 9.20
C ARG A 127 16.45 -2.85 10.19
N LEU A 128 17.51 -2.05 10.08
CA LEU A 128 17.65 -0.78 10.77
C LEU A 128 17.36 0.35 9.78
N THR A 129 16.40 1.20 10.10
CA THR A 129 16.11 2.41 9.35
C THR A 129 16.53 3.63 10.15
N LYS A 130 17.23 4.57 9.52
CA LYS A 130 17.58 5.84 10.16
C LYS A 130 16.27 6.58 10.42
N LYS A 131 15.93 6.78 11.69
CA LYS A 131 14.87 7.70 12.11
C LYS A 131 15.32 9.07 11.63
N ALA A 132 14.54 9.67 10.74
CA ALA A 132 14.86 10.98 10.20
C ALA A 132 15.16 11.93 11.37
N ALA A 133 16.33 12.57 11.34
CA ALA A 133 16.78 13.44 12.42
C ALA A 133 15.70 14.50 12.66
N ALA A 134 15.28 14.68 13.91
CA ALA A 134 14.44 15.81 14.30
C ALA A 134 15.25 17.11 14.11
N GLY A 135 15.25 17.62 12.88
CA GLY A 135 15.89 18.85 12.48
C GLY A 135 15.06 19.50 11.37
N GLU A 136 14.24 20.47 11.78
CA GLU A 136 13.37 21.32 10.95
C GLU A 136 12.45 20.58 9.96
N PHE A 137 11.67 19.64 10.48
CA PHE A 137 10.42 19.29 9.82
C PHE A 137 9.49 20.50 9.93
N ALA A 138 8.98 21.01 8.81
CA ALA A 138 7.85 21.91 8.83
C ALA A 138 6.78 21.28 9.74
N LYS A 139 6.43 21.98 10.82
CA LYS A 139 5.35 21.56 11.73
C LYS A 139 4.17 21.16 10.87
N ALA A 140 3.62 19.95 11.10
CA ALA A 140 2.38 19.56 10.46
C ALA A 140 1.38 20.72 10.57
N PRO A 141 0.70 21.14 9.50
CA PRO A 141 -0.30 22.19 9.58
C PRO A 141 -1.25 21.94 10.74
N ASP A 142 -1.57 23.00 11.48
CA ASP A 142 -2.52 22.88 12.58
C ASP A 142 -3.84 22.30 12.03
N PHE A 143 -4.23 21.17 12.60
CA PHE A 143 -5.42 20.42 12.21
C PHE A 143 -6.02 19.75 13.43
N ASN A 144 -7.34 19.87 13.59
CA ASN A 144 -8.07 19.29 14.69
C ASN A 144 -9.22 18.41 14.20
N ALA A 145 -9.22 17.15 14.63
CA ALA A 145 -10.30 16.19 14.40
C ALA A 145 -10.85 15.62 15.71
N LYS A 146 -10.45 16.18 16.86
CA LYS A 146 -10.82 15.66 18.18
C LYS A 146 -12.32 15.69 18.40
N GLY A 147 -12.86 14.58 18.90
CA GLY A 147 -14.28 14.47 19.24
C GLY A 147 -15.19 14.17 18.04
N LEU A 148 -14.62 13.96 16.85
CA LEU A 148 -15.38 13.43 15.71
C LEU A 148 -15.60 11.93 15.86
N SER A 149 -16.75 11.45 15.39
CA SER A 149 -17.06 10.01 15.44
C SER A 149 -16.07 9.18 14.61
N HIS A 150 -15.50 9.78 13.56
CA HIS A 150 -14.49 9.18 12.68
C HIS A 150 -13.09 9.80 12.85
N GLU A 151 -12.77 10.32 14.05
CA GLU A 151 -11.50 11.01 14.36
C GLU A 151 -10.26 10.27 13.83
N ASN A 152 -10.15 8.96 14.07
CA ASN A 152 -8.99 8.17 13.64
C ASN A 152 -8.86 8.14 12.11
N LEU A 153 -9.95 7.92 11.38
CA LEU A 153 -9.93 7.89 9.91
C LEU A 153 -9.53 9.26 9.35
N VAL A 154 -10.14 10.33 9.87
CA VAL A 154 -9.86 11.71 9.45
C VAL A 154 -8.41 12.09 9.72
N THR A 155 -7.87 11.68 10.87
CA THR A 155 -6.48 11.91 11.25
C THR A 155 -5.51 11.16 10.34
N LEU A 156 -5.76 9.87 10.07
CA LEU A 156 -4.92 9.07 9.19
C LEU A 156 -4.94 9.59 7.74
N LEU A 157 -6.09 10.07 7.27
CA LEU A 157 -6.22 10.75 5.97
C LEU A 157 -5.40 12.05 5.96
N MET A 158 -5.54 12.92 6.96
CA MET A 158 -4.76 14.16 7.05
C MET A 158 -3.25 13.89 7.04
N GLN A 159 -2.80 12.84 7.73
CA GLN A 159 -1.39 12.45 7.80
C GLN A 159 -0.87 11.77 6.52
N GLY A 160 -1.73 11.42 5.57
CA GLY A 160 -1.33 10.68 4.38
C GLY A 160 -0.94 9.21 4.66
N SER A 161 -1.29 8.71 5.85
CA SER A 161 -0.97 7.37 6.36
C SER A 161 -1.93 6.31 5.81
N PHE A 162 -2.05 6.23 4.49
CA PHE A 162 -3.09 5.45 3.83
C PHE A 162 -3.02 3.94 4.12
N ALA A 163 -1.83 3.40 4.38
CA ALA A 163 -1.64 1.99 4.74
C ALA A 163 -2.28 1.61 6.10
N ALA A 164 -2.50 2.59 6.98
CA ALA A 164 -3.15 2.37 8.27
C ALA A 164 -4.68 2.50 8.20
N ILE A 165 -5.24 2.84 7.03
CA ILE A 165 -6.68 3.00 6.84
C ILE A 165 -7.32 1.66 6.46
N ASN A 166 -8.17 1.15 7.35
CA ASN A 166 -8.86 -0.13 7.17
C ASN A 166 -10.14 -0.05 6.31
N THR A 167 -10.47 1.14 5.79
CA THR A 167 -11.68 1.37 4.99
C THR A 167 -11.31 1.53 3.52
N ALA A 168 -11.74 0.62 2.65
CA ALA A 168 -11.47 0.73 1.21
C ALA A 168 -12.05 2.02 0.60
N ALA A 169 -11.34 2.63 -0.36
CA ALA A 169 -11.82 3.83 -1.05
C ALA A 169 -13.07 3.57 -1.91
N SER A 170 -13.25 2.34 -2.39
CA SER A 170 -14.47 1.89 -3.08
C SER A 170 -15.62 1.55 -2.13
N SER A 171 -15.41 1.59 -0.80
CA SER A 171 -16.48 1.27 0.15
C SER A 171 -17.58 2.33 0.14
N SER A 172 -18.81 1.89 0.39
CA SER A 172 -19.96 2.79 0.55
C SER A 172 -19.78 3.79 1.68
N MET A 173 -19.11 3.37 2.76
CA MET A 173 -18.77 4.22 3.90
C MET A 173 -17.84 5.36 3.49
N PHE A 174 -16.77 5.06 2.74
CA PHE A 174 -15.84 6.09 2.25
C PHE A 174 -16.49 7.00 1.21
N ASN A 175 -17.28 6.47 0.26
CA ASN A 175 -17.99 7.31 -0.71
C ASN A 175 -18.95 8.29 0.00
N SER A 176 -19.67 7.81 1.01
CA SER A 176 -20.53 8.67 1.83
C SER A 176 -19.74 9.72 2.60
N LEU A 177 -18.60 9.38 3.22
CA LEU A 177 -17.72 10.33 3.89
C LEU A 177 -17.21 11.42 2.94
N TYR A 178 -16.76 11.03 1.74
CA TYR A 178 -16.26 11.94 0.71
C TYR A 178 -17.36 12.91 0.25
N GLY A 179 -18.58 12.41 0.01
CA GLY A 179 -19.73 13.24 -0.32
C GLY A 179 -20.13 14.18 0.81
N SER A 180 -20.11 13.70 2.07
CA SER A 180 -20.36 14.54 3.25
C SER A 180 -19.35 15.69 3.36
N TYR A 181 -18.08 15.44 3.07
CA TYR A 181 -17.05 16.48 3.06
C TYR A 181 -17.32 17.54 1.99
N LEU A 182 -17.58 17.10 0.75
CA LEU A 182 -17.88 18.01 -0.36
C LEU A 182 -19.08 18.92 -0.06
N ASN A 183 -20.18 18.34 0.44
CA ASN A 183 -21.37 19.10 0.79
C ASN A 183 -21.10 20.09 1.92
N ALA A 184 -20.39 19.67 2.98
CA ALA A 184 -20.05 20.55 4.09
C ALA A 184 -19.15 21.72 3.64
N TYR A 185 -18.17 21.47 2.77
CA TYR A 185 -17.30 22.51 2.22
C TYR A 185 -18.06 23.45 1.29
N ALA A 186 -18.91 22.91 0.40
CA ALA A 186 -19.75 23.72 -0.47
C ALA A 186 -20.66 24.66 0.33
N GLN A 187 -21.24 24.18 1.42
CA GLN A 187 -22.13 24.96 2.28
C GLN A 187 -21.42 26.01 3.13
N GLN A 188 -20.26 25.68 3.71
CA GLN A 188 -19.60 26.58 4.68
C GLN A 188 -18.54 27.48 4.02
N CYS A 189 -17.94 27.04 2.92
CA CYS A 189 -16.77 27.67 2.32
C CYS A 189 -16.99 28.20 0.90
N ALA A 190 -17.82 27.50 0.11
CA ALA A 190 -18.06 27.82 -1.29
C ALA A 190 -19.46 28.40 -1.57
N ALA A 191 -20.25 28.68 -0.53
CA ALA A 191 -21.61 29.20 -0.68
C ALA A 191 -21.64 30.63 -1.22
N ASP A 192 -20.68 31.47 -0.82
CA ASP A 192 -20.61 32.86 -1.26
C ASP A 192 -19.90 32.98 -2.62
N THR A 193 -20.63 33.47 -3.61
CA THR A 193 -20.16 33.66 -4.99
C THR A 193 -19.05 34.71 -5.12
N LYS A 194 -18.84 35.57 -4.12
CA LYS A 194 -17.77 36.58 -4.12
C LYS A 194 -16.43 36.02 -3.67
N THR A 195 -16.45 35.05 -2.78
CA THR A 195 -15.24 34.48 -2.15
C THR A 195 -14.91 33.09 -2.69
N ARG A 196 -15.88 32.39 -3.29
CA ARG A 196 -15.65 31.12 -3.99
C ARG A 196 -14.72 31.30 -5.19
N PRO A 197 -13.73 30.39 -5.38
CA PRO A 197 -12.93 30.37 -6.60
C PRO A 197 -13.79 30.22 -7.86
N LYS A 198 -13.46 30.99 -8.91
CA LYS A 198 -14.27 31.07 -10.14
C LYS A 198 -14.34 29.77 -10.94
N ASP A 199 -13.37 28.89 -10.73
CA ASP A 199 -13.24 27.60 -11.40
C ASP A 199 -14.08 26.50 -10.75
N PHE A 200 -14.74 26.76 -9.61
CA PHE A 200 -15.62 25.79 -8.98
C PHE A 200 -16.81 25.45 -9.87
N VAL A 201 -17.13 24.16 -9.92
CA VAL A 201 -18.23 23.61 -10.73
C VAL A 201 -19.45 23.35 -9.86
N GLU A 202 -20.63 23.52 -10.44
CA GLU A 202 -21.88 23.16 -9.78
C GLU A 202 -21.97 21.63 -9.63
N MET A 203 -22.25 21.20 -8.41
CA MET A 203 -22.50 19.80 -8.09
C MET A 203 -23.90 19.42 -8.59
N THR A 204 -24.09 18.15 -8.90
CA THR A 204 -25.38 17.61 -9.34
C THR A 204 -25.80 16.44 -8.47
N ASP A 205 -27.09 16.35 -8.20
CA ASP A 205 -27.70 15.21 -7.53
C ASP A 205 -28.42 14.34 -8.56
N LEU A 206 -28.23 13.02 -8.46
CA LEU A 206 -28.95 12.07 -9.29
C LEU A 206 -30.37 11.94 -8.76
N GLN A 207 -31.34 12.55 -9.44
CA GLN A 207 -32.75 12.52 -9.06
C GLN A 207 -33.55 11.62 -9.99
N CYS A 208 -34.54 10.94 -9.41
CA CYS A 208 -35.51 10.21 -10.20
C CYS A 208 -36.49 11.22 -10.83
N VAL A 209 -36.53 11.25 -12.16
CA VAL A 209 -37.44 12.15 -12.90
C VAL A 209 -38.63 11.40 -13.49
N GLN A 210 -38.60 10.07 -13.48
CA GLN A 210 -39.72 9.24 -13.89
C GLN A 210 -39.75 7.94 -13.11
N GLU A 211 -40.90 7.62 -12.51
CA GLU A 211 -41.16 6.37 -11.83
C GLU A 211 -41.93 5.39 -12.74
N GLY A 212 -41.81 4.10 -12.46
CA GLY A 212 -42.55 3.03 -13.10
C GLY A 212 -43.13 2.09 -12.06
N ILE A 213 -44.23 1.45 -12.42
CA ILE A 213 -44.91 0.41 -11.65
C ILE A 213 -45.10 -0.78 -12.58
N THR A 214 -44.75 -1.97 -12.10
CA THR A 214 -45.04 -3.21 -12.82
C THR A 214 -46.33 -3.81 -12.27
N THR A 215 -47.33 -3.95 -13.13
CA THR A 215 -48.60 -4.62 -12.80
C THR A 215 -48.55 -6.06 -13.30
N THR A 216 -48.70 -7.03 -12.39
CA THR A 216 -48.77 -8.45 -12.70
C THR A 216 -50.22 -8.93 -12.58
N TYR A 217 -50.78 -9.44 -13.67
CA TYR A 217 -52.14 -9.99 -13.70
C TYR A 217 -52.12 -11.50 -13.48
N TYR A 218 -52.97 -11.98 -12.59
CA TYR A 218 -53.14 -13.40 -12.28
C TYR A 218 -54.33 -14.00 -13.01
N ARG A 219 -54.26 -15.31 -13.27
CA ARG A 219 -55.29 -16.04 -14.03
C ARG A 219 -56.67 -16.04 -13.36
N ASN A 220 -56.74 -15.78 -12.05
CA ASN A 220 -57.98 -15.62 -11.27
C ASN A 220 -58.62 -14.22 -11.41
N GLY A 221 -58.08 -13.33 -12.25
CA GLY A 221 -58.59 -11.97 -12.46
C GLY A 221 -58.12 -10.94 -11.44
N THR A 222 -57.24 -11.30 -10.49
CA THR A 222 -56.62 -10.32 -9.58
C THR A 222 -55.31 -9.79 -10.15
N PHE A 223 -54.78 -8.70 -9.59
CA PHE A 223 -53.46 -8.18 -9.95
C PHE A 223 -52.64 -7.82 -8.70
N SER A 224 -51.32 -7.73 -8.86
CA SER A 224 -50.41 -7.14 -7.89
C SER A 224 -49.57 -6.05 -8.57
N GLU A 225 -49.27 -5.00 -7.83
CA GLU A 225 -48.39 -3.91 -8.28
C GLU A 225 -47.06 -4.01 -7.55
N SER A 226 -45.97 -3.72 -8.26
CA SER A 226 -44.67 -3.51 -7.63
C SER A 226 -44.68 -2.21 -6.82
N ALA A 227 -43.75 -2.11 -5.86
CA ALA A 227 -43.38 -0.78 -5.36
C ALA A 227 -42.92 0.11 -6.55
N PRO A 228 -43.20 1.43 -6.52
CA PRO A 228 -42.68 2.36 -7.50
C PRO A 228 -41.15 2.25 -7.56
N TYR A 229 -40.60 2.19 -8.78
CA TYR A 229 -39.17 2.19 -9.01
C TYR A 229 -38.80 3.23 -10.06
N CYS A 230 -37.60 3.78 -9.97
CA CYS A 230 -37.18 4.80 -10.91
C CYS A 230 -36.84 4.20 -12.28
N THR A 231 -37.48 4.72 -13.33
CA THR A 231 -37.24 4.32 -14.73
C THR A 231 -36.31 5.29 -15.46
N GLN A 232 -36.26 6.56 -15.03
CA GLN A 232 -35.35 7.56 -15.58
C GLN A 232 -34.69 8.39 -14.48
N TRP A 233 -33.36 8.41 -14.50
CA TRP A 233 -32.53 9.23 -13.63
C TRP A 233 -31.96 10.41 -14.40
N LYS A 234 -31.85 11.55 -13.73
CA LYS A 234 -31.23 12.75 -14.30
C LYS A 234 -30.36 13.43 -13.26
N ASP A 235 -29.21 13.93 -13.69
CA ASP A 235 -28.38 14.83 -12.90
C ASP A 235 -29.06 16.21 -12.83
N VAL A 236 -29.46 16.60 -11.63
CA VAL A 236 -30.11 17.89 -11.35
C VAL A 236 -29.11 18.78 -10.62
N PRO A 237 -28.89 20.03 -11.04
CA PRO A 237 -28.01 20.96 -10.33
C PRO A 237 -28.46 21.17 -8.89
N SER A 238 -27.55 21.04 -7.93
CA SER A 238 -27.87 21.12 -6.50
C SER A 238 -27.79 22.54 -5.94
N GLY A 239 -27.29 23.51 -6.72
CA GLY A 239 -26.96 24.85 -6.25
C GLY A 239 -25.71 24.93 -5.36
N LEU A 240 -25.06 23.78 -5.08
CA LEU A 240 -23.80 23.69 -4.36
C LEU A 240 -22.63 23.61 -5.33
N PHE A 241 -21.47 24.11 -4.92
CA PHE A 241 -20.30 24.21 -5.79
C PHE A 241 -19.06 23.60 -5.13
N ALA A 242 -18.26 22.91 -5.92
CA ALA A 242 -17.07 22.22 -5.44
C ALA A 242 -15.86 22.45 -6.34
N ASP A 243 -14.66 22.23 -5.79
CA ASP A 243 -13.43 22.11 -6.56
C ASP A 243 -13.62 21.04 -7.66
N PRO A 244 -13.35 21.35 -8.93
CA PRO A 244 -13.53 20.42 -10.04
C PRO A 244 -12.80 19.09 -9.85
N LYS A 245 -11.59 19.11 -9.30
CA LYS A 245 -10.80 17.89 -9.07
C LYS A 245 -11.45 17.00 -8.02
N MET A 246 -12.07 17.60 -7.01
CA MET A 246 -12.80 16.85 -5.99
C MET A 246 -14.10 16.26 -6.55
N TRP A 247 -14.83 17.05 -7.35
CA TRP A 247 -16.10 16.64 -7.96
C TRP A 247 -15.93 15.51 -8.98
N GLU A 248 -14.92 15.57 -9.83
CA GLU A 248 -14.60 14.50 -10.79
C GLU A 248 -14.33 13.16 -10.10
N VAL A 249 -13.64 13.17 -8.97
CA VAL A 249 -13.38 11.96 -8.18
C VAL A 249 -14.68 11.44 -7.55
N LYS A 250 -15.57 12.31 -7.07
CA LYS A 250 -16.88 11.89 -6.53
C LYS A 250 -17.72 11.17 -7.58
N LYS A 251 -17.82 11.70 -8.80
CA LYS A 251 -18.54 11.04 -9.91
C LYS A 251 -17.98 9.64 -10.20
N LYS A 252 -16.66 9.46 -10.14
CA LYS A 252 -16.02 8.15 -10.31
C LYS A 252 -16.37 7.19 -9.17
N LEU A 253 -16.34 7.66 -7.91
CA LEU A 253 -16.74 6.86 -6.76
C LEU A 253 -18.21 6.43 -6.85
N ASP A 254 -19.10 7.32 -7.28
CA ASP A 254 -20.52 7.01 -7.48
C ASP A 254 -20.73 5.97 -8.58
N ALA A 255 -20.03 6.08 -9.71
CA ALA A 255 -20.10 5.09 -10.77
C ALA A 255 -19.66 3.69 -10.30
N VAL A 256 -18.60 3.61 -9.49
CA VAL A 256 -18.14 2.35 -8.88
C VAL A 256 -19.19 1.81 -7.91
N PHE A 257 -19.69 2.65 -7.00
CA PHE A 257 -20.69 2.27 -6.02
C PHE A 257 -22.00 1.81 -6.66
N LEU A 258 -22.50 2.52 -7.67
CA LEU A 258 -23.71 2.13 -8.40
C LEU A 258 -23.51 0.78 -9.08
N ARG A 259 -22.40 0.56 -9.79
CA ARG A 259 -22.11 -0.71 -10.45
C ARG A 259 -22.03 -1.88 -9.47
N ASP A 260 -21.39 -1.70 -8.31
CA ASP A 260 -21.25 -2.77 -7.32
C ASP A 260 -22.56 -2.99 -6.54
N THR A 261 -23.32 -1.95 -6.25
CA THR A 261 -24.67 -2.06 -5.66
C THR A 261 -25.62 -2.78 -6.61
N TYR A 262 -25.60 -2.45 -7.91
CA TYR A 262 -26.36 -3.19 -8.91
C TYR A 262 -25.88 -4.65 -8.98
N LYS A 263 -24.58 -4.94 -8.95
CA LYS A 263 -24.09 -6.33 -8.91
C LYS A 263 -24.57 -7.08 -7.66
N HIS A 264 -24.57 -6.46 -6.48
CA HIS A 264 -25.03 -7.08 -5.24
C HIS A 264 -26.56 -7.24 -5.21
N LEU A 265 -27.31 -6.28 -5.75
CA LEU A 265 -28.74 -6.37 -5.97
C LEU A 265 -29.06 -7.51 -6.97
N PHE A 266 -28.32 -7.60 -8.07
CA PHE A 266 -28.49 -8.64 -9.09
C PHE A 266 -28.06 -10.02 -8.60
N ALA A 267 -26.98 -10.13 -7.81
CA ALA A 267 -26.54 -11.38 -7.20
C ALA A 267 -27.55 -11.86 -6.14
N ALA A 268 -28.15 -10.95 -5.37
CA ALA A 268 -29.25 -11.26 -4.46
C ALA A 268 -30.50 -11.74 -5.23
N THR A 269 -30.79 -11.15 -6.41
CA THR A 269 -31.91 -11.62 -7.26
C THR A 269 -31.64 -12.92 -8.01
N LYS A 270 -30.38 -13.32 -8.24
CA LYS A 270 -30.05 -14.60 -8.89
C LYS A 270 -30.08 -15.81 -7.92
N GLY A 271 -30.07 -15.56 -6.61
CA GLY A 271 -30.14 -16.61 -5.59
C GLY A 271 -31.55 -17.06 -5.19
N LEU A 272 -32.58 -16.29 -5.55
CA LEU A 272 -33.99 -16.59 -5.28
C LEU A 272 -34.80 -16.19 -6.50
N GLY A 273 -35.29 -17.18 -7.26
CA GLY A 273 -36.16 -17.00 -8.41
C GLY A 273 -37.55 -16.52 -8.04
N LEU A 274 -37.66 -15.35 -7.40
CA LEU A 274 -38.91 -14.64 -7.13
C LEU A 274 -38.65 -13.14 -7.29
N GLY A 275 -39.40 -12.53 -8.20
CA GLY A 275 -39.35 -11.10 -8.42
C GLY A 275 -39.79 -10.28 -7.20
N LEU A 276 -39.48 -8.99 -7.31
CA LEU A 276 -39.93 -7.85 -6.52
C LEU A 276 -39.08 -7.46 -5.31
N GLY A 277 -38.89 -6.14 -5.23
CA GLY A 277 -39.15 -5.42 -4.00
C GLY A 277 -37.94 -5.23 -3.11
N VAL A 278 -37.47 -4.00 -3.07
CA VAL A 278 -36.73 -3.47 -1.94
C VAL A 278 -37.61 -3.63 -0.71
N GLY A 279 -37.36 -4.68 0.09
CA GLY A 279 -37.98 -4.91 1.38
C GLY A 279 -38.69 -6.27 1.52
N ALA A 280 -37.95 -7.29 1.96
CA ALA A 280 -38.38 -8.23 3.00
C ALA A 280 -37.26 -9.25 3.29
N ALA A 281 -37.28 -9.75 4.52
CA ALA A 281 -36.31 -10.63 5.13
C ALA A 281 -35.99 -11.93 4.34
N GLY A 282 -34.77 -12.42 4.52
CA GLY A 282 -34.49 -13.86 4.42
C GLY A 282 -33.48 -14.31 3.37
N ALA A 283 -32.20 -13.97 3.54
CA ALA A 283 -31.11 -14.83 3.09
C ALA A 283 -29.98 -14.74 4.13
N ALA A 284 -29.76 -15.85 4.84
CA ALA A 284 -28.88 -15.96 5.99
C ALA A 284 -27.40 -15.68 5.61
N GLY A 285 -26.74 -14.80 6.37
CA GLY A 285 -25.28 -14.74 6.44
C GLY A 285 -24.64 -13.37 6.67
N ALA A 286 -25.28 -12.27 6.22
CA ALA A 286 -24.81 -10.91 6.49
C ALA A 286 -26.01 -10.00 6.68
N ALA A 287 -26.26 -9.53 7.90
CA ALA A 287 -27.31 -8.56 8.18
C ALA A 287 -26.99 -7.26 7.43
N MET A 288 -27.71 -6.99 6.34
CA MET A 288 -27.70 -5.64 5.76
C MET A 288 -28.23 -4.66 6.82
N PRO A 289 -27.52 -3.55 7.10
CA PRO A 289 -28.01 -2.55 8.03
C PRO A 289 -29.38 -2.03 7.56
N ASN A 290 -30.31 -1.85 8.50
CA ASN A 290 -31.63 -1.34 8.16
C ASN A 290 -31.54 0.11 7.64
N PRO A 291 -32.51 0.61 6.85
CA PRO A 291 -32.45 1.95 6.25
C PRO A 291 -32.24 3.08 7.25
N ARG A 292 -32.76 2.92 8.47
CA ARG A 292 -32.58 3.88 9.56
C ARG A 292 -31.13 3.97 10.03
N GLN A 293 -30.45 2.85 10.21
CA GLN A 293 -29.02 2.81 10.56
C GLN A 293 -28.15 3.42 9.46
N ILE A 294 -28.51 3.20 8.20
CA ILE A 294 -27.81 3.82 7.05
C ILE A 294 -27.97 5.34 7.10
N ALA A 295 -29.19 5.83 7.33
CA ALA A 295 -29.49 7.25 7.45
C ALA A 295 -28.79 7.90 8.66
N GLU A 296 -28.83 7.27 9.83
CA GLU A 296 -28.15 7.73 11.05
C GLU A 296 -26.62 7.79 10.84
N ALA A 297 -26.03 6.79 10.20
CA ALA A 297 -24.61 6.78 9.88
C ALA A 297 -24.23 7.87 8.87
N ALA A 298 -25.08 8.14 7.87
CA ALA A 298 -24.87 9.21 6.91
C ALA A 298 -24.98 10.60 7.57
N ALA A 299 -25.98 10.80 8.42
CA ALA A 299 -26.14 12.02 9.22
C ALA A 299 -24.95 12.26 10.15
N THR A 300 -24.43 11.20 10.77
CA THR A 300 -23.25 11.27 11.62
C THR A 300 -22.02 11.73 10.85
N ARG A 301 -21.79 11.20 9.64
CA ARG A 301 -20.68 11.65 8.77
C ARG A 301 -20.87 13.09 8.30
N ALA A 302 -22.09 13.48 7.95
CA ALA A 302 -22.39 14.87 7.59
C ALA A 302 -22.05 15.82 8.74
N LYS A 303 -22.47 15.49 9.96
CA LYS A 303 -22.15 16.26 11.18
C LYS A 303 -20.65 16.31 11.45
N ASP A 304 -19.95 15.18 11.34
CA ASP A 304 -18.51 15.12 11.55
C ASP A 304 -17.76 16.03 10.56
N MET A 305 -18.16 16.04 9.27
CA MET A 305 -17.50 16.85 8.25
C MET A 305 -17.80 18.35 8.40
N GLN A 306 -19.01 18.71 8.85
CA GLN A 306 -19.35 20.09 9.21
C GLN A 306 -18.49 20.56 10.39
N ALA A 307 -18.44 19.78 11.48
CA ALA A 307 -17.60 20.09 12.63
C ALA A 307 -16.11 20.15 12.25
N LEU A 308 -15.65 19.28 11.36
CA LEU A 308 -14.28 19.30 10.86
C LEU A 308 -13.94 20.64 10.19
N ILE A 309 -14.83 21.17 9.36
CA ILE A 309 -14.60 22.45 8.68
C ILE A 309 -14.68 23.60 9.69
N GLU A 310 -15.63 23.58 10.61
CA GLU A 310 -15.76 24.59 11.68
C GLU A 310 -14.50 24.67 12.56
N MET A 311 -13.94 23.51 12.94
CA MET A 311 -12.74 23.44 13.79
C MET A 311 -11.47 23.94 13.10
N ASN A 312 -11.41 23.88 11.77
CA ASN A 312 -10.17 24.12 11.02
C ASN A 312 -10.24 25.37 10.13
N GLY A 313 -11.42 25.84 9.74
CA GLY A 313 -11.61 26.93 8.79
C GLY A 313 -11.33 26.54 7.33
N CYS A 314 -12.05 27.17 6.41
CA CYS A 314 -12.16 26.81 4.99
C CYS A 314 -10.86 26.75 4.18
N ASN A 315 -9.89 27.60 4.50
CA ASN A 315 -8.64 27.73 3.75
C ASN A 315 -7.41 27.46 4.63
N SER A 316 -7.60 26.81 5.78
CA SER A 316 -6.45 26.50 6.62
C SER A 316 -5.53 25.49 5.93
N PRO A 317 -4.21 25.61 6.10
CA PRO A 317 -3.28 24.66 5.50
C PRO A 317 -3.55 23.20 5.91
N GLY A 318 -4.10 22.97 7.12
CA GLY A 318 -4.52 21.65 7.60
C GLY A 318 -5.73 21.11 6.86
N LEU A 319 -6.79 21.89 6.69
CA LEU A 319 -7.99 21.45 5.97
C LEU A 319 -7.69 21.22 4.49
N MET A 320 -6.90 22.09 3.85
CA MET A 320 -6.52 21.92 2.45
C MET A 320 -5.65 20.68 2.22
N ARG A 321 -4.77 20.35 3.17
CA ARG A 321 -4.02 19.08 3.14
C ARG A 321 -4.94 17.88 3.29
N PHE A 322 -5.86 17.93 4.25
CA PHE A 322 -6.86 16.88 4.42
C PHE A 322 -7.69 16.68 3.14
N GLN A 323 -8.15 17.76 2.51
CA GLN A 323 -8.89 17.71 1.24
C GLN A 323 -8.12 16.97 0.16
N GLU A 324 -6.86 17.34 -0.03
CA GLU A 324 -6.03 16.74 -1.07
C GLU A 324 -5.72 15.26 -0.75
N ASN A 325 -5.45 14.92 0.51
CA ASN A 325 -5.26 13.53 0.90
C ASN A 325 -6.54 12.70 0.78
N LEU A 326 -7.70 13.27 1.09
CA LEU A 326 -8.99 12.62 0.86
C LEU A 326 -9.17 12.29 -0.63
N ARG A 327 -8.81 13.22 -1.52
CA ARG A 327 -8.80 13.04 -2.98
C ARG A 327 -7.83 11.95 -3.43
N LEU A 328 -6.59 11.99 -2.96
CA LEU A 328 -5.56 11.01 -3.30
C LEU A 328 -5.97 9.61 -2.83
N TYR A 329 -6.53 9.50 -1.62
CA TYR A 329 -7.04 8.23 -1.11
C TYR A 329 -8.21 7.69 -1.94
N ALA A 330 -9.14 8.57 -2.32
CA ALA A 330 -10.26 8.23 -3.20
C ALA A 330 -9.81 7.73 -4.57
N MET A 331 -8.69 8.24 -5.08
CA MET A 331 -8.04 7.80 -6.31
C MET A 331 -7.17 6.54 -6.12
N ASN A 332 -7.26 5.86 -4.98
CA ASN A 332 -6.44 4.70 -4.63
C ASN A 332 -4.92 4.94 -4.71
N ARG A 333 -4.47 6.18 -4.49
CA ARG A 333 -3.02 6.43 -4.38
C ARG A 333 -2.47 5.68 -3.16
N PRO A 334 -1.23 5.15 -3.24
CA PRO A 334 -0.68 4.31 -2.18
C PRO A 334 -0.30 5.06 -0.90
N PHE A 335 -0.11 6.39 -0.97
CA PHE A 335 0.20 7.27 0.16
C PHE A 335 -0.29 8.69 -0.15
N GLY A 336 -0.50 9.49 0.89
CA GLY A 336 -0.86 10.90 0.78
C GLY A 336 0.33 11.82 1.05
N ILE A 337 0.05 13.12 1.03
CA ILE A 337 0.94 14.17 1.52
C ILE A 337 1.17 13.95 3.01
N ARG A 338 2.41 13.66 3.39
CA ARG A 338 2.82 13.38 4.78
C ARG A 338 2.91 14.66 5.62
N PRO A 339 3.02 14.56 6.96
CA PRO A 339 3.15 15.73 7.84
C PRO A 339 4.30 16.67 7.45
N ASP A 340 5.40 16.11 6.94
CA ASP A 340 6.57 16.82 6.42
C ASP A 340 6.34 17.50 5.04
N GLY A 341 5.15 17.37 4.46
CA GLY A 341 4.81 17.89 3.13
C GLY A 341 5.32 17.03 1.99
N SER A 342 5.98 15.90 2.27
CA SER A 342 6.50 15.03 1.22
C SER A 342 5.37 14.33 0.46
N THR A 343 5.46 14.42 -0.86
CA THR A 343 4.64 13.69 -1.85
C THR A 343 5.44 12.61 -2.54
N ALA A 344 6.71 12.45 -2.16
CA ALA A 344 7.52 11.33 -2.59
C ALA A 344 7.00 10.05 -1.92
N PRO A 345 7.05 8.91 -2.61
CA PRO A 345 6.71 7.66 -1.97
C PRO A 345 7.56 7.38 -0.73
N PRO A 346 7.00 6.68 0.27
CA PRO A 346 7.70 6.36 1.51
C PRO A 346 8.96 5.53 1.28
N ILE A 347 9.14 4.96 0.08
CA ILE A 347 10.38 4.34 -0.39
C ILE A 347 10.76 5.00 -1.73
N PRO A 348 12.01 5.49 -1.89
CA PRO A 348 12.47 6.06 -3.15
C PRO A 348 12.36 5.00 -4.24
N ILE A 349 11.51 5.29 -5.23
CA ILE A 349 11.74 4.84 -6.61
C ILE A 349 13.21 5.17 -6.92
N PRO A 350 14.00 4.24 -7.49
CA PRO A 350 15.41 4.48 -7.75
C PRO A 350 15.61 5.82 -8.45
N ALA A 351 16.54 6.64 -7.96
CA ALA A 351 16.88 7.90 -8.61
C ALA A 351 17.30 7.63 -10.05
N THR A 352 16.98 8.56 -10.95
CA THR A 352 17.35 8.51 -12.37
C THR A 352 18.83 8.14 -12.51
N GLY A 353 19.12 6.98 -13.11
CA GLY A 353 20.49 6.43 -13.23
C GLY A 353 20.80 5.19 -12.38
N THR A 354 19.84 4.67 -11.60
CA THR A 354 19.97 3.37 -10.91
C THR A 354 19.00 2.34 -11.50
N THR A 355 19.47 1.11 -11.71
CA THR A 355 18.66 0.01 -12.29
C THR A 355 17.59 -0.46 -11.32
N PHE A 356 16.33 -0.45 -11.74
CA PHE A 356 15.21 -1.04 -11.02
C PHE A 356 15.43 -2.55 -10.79
N GLU A 357 15.35 -2.99 -9.53
CA GLU A 357 15.42 -4.40 -9.17
C GLU A 357 14.01 -5.00 -9.21
N ASP A 358 13.83 -6.01 -10.06
CA ASP A 358 12.54 -6.67 -10.18
C ASP A 358 12.17 -7.42 -8.89
N PRO A 359 10.94 -7.26 -8.38
CA PRO A 359 10.43 -8.11 -7.31
C PRO A 359 10.33 -9.57 -7.78
N ASN A 360 10.23 -10.50 -6.85
CA ASN A 360 9.73 -11.84 -7.10
C ASN A 360 8.27 -11.75 -7.56
N TYR A 361 8.07 -11.66 -8.88
CA TYR A 361 6.75 -11.55 -9.49
C TYR A 361 5.85 -12.75 -9.21
N VAL A 362 6.40 -13.95 -8.98
CA VAL A 362 5.59 -15.10 -8.57
C VAL A 362 4.93 -14.81 -7.21
N ALA A 363 5.72 -14.37 -6.22
CA ALA A 363 5.22 -14.08 -4.88
C ALA A 363 4.27 -12.87 -4.85
N LEU A 364 4.60 -11.81 -5.59
CA LEU A 364 3.75 -10.62 -5.68
C LEU A 364 2.39 -10.93 -6.32
N LEU A 365 2.39 -11.58 -7.49
CA LEU A 365 1.16 -11.88 -8.22
C LEU A 365 0.28 -12.88 -7.46
N GLU A 366 0.89 -13.81 -6.72
CA GLU A 366 0.18 -14.77 -5.85
C GLU A 366 -0.65 -14.05 -4.77
N GLU A 367 -0.09 -13.06 -4.08
CA GLU A 367 -0.84 -12.33 -3.06
C GLU A 367 -1.86 -11.35 -3.68
N LEU A 368 -1.54 -10.75 -4.84
CA LEU A 368 -2.48 -9.88 -5.55
C LEU A 368 -3.73 -10.63 -6.00
N ILE A 369 -3.58 -11.79 -6.65
CA ILE A 369 -4.72 -12.59 -7.10
C ILE A 369 -5.49 -13.19 -5.92
N LYS A 370 -4.81 -13.60 -4.85
CA LYS A 370 -5.44 -14.12 -3.62
C LYS A 370 -6.28 -13.07 -2.91
N GLY A 371 -5.86 -11.79 -2.94
CA GLY A 371 -6.64 -10.66 -2.45
C GLY A 371 -7.98 -10.55 -3.18
N GLU A 372 -7.95 -10.53 -4.52
CA GLU A 372 -9.17 -10.39 -5.33
C GLU A 372 -10.01 -11.68 -5.39
N ALA A 373 -9.40 -12.86 -5.41
CA ALA A 373 -10.13 -14.13 -5.49
C ALA A 373 -11.07 -14.39 -4.30
N ARG A 374 -10.94 -13.65 -3.20
CA ARG A 374 -11.90 -13.66 -2.08
C ARG A 374 -13.30 -13.21 -2.50
N SER A 375 -13.43 -12.36 -3.52
CA SER A 375 -14.70 -11.88 -4.04
C SER A 375 -15.36 -12.86 -5.03
N TRP A 376 -14.66 -13.91 -5.46
CA TRP A 376 -15.16 -14.84 -6.48
C TRP A 376 -16.20 -15.81 -5.90
N GLN A 377 -17.39 -15.78 -6.49
CA GLN A 377 -18.52 -16.60 -6.02
C GLN A 377 -18.52 -18.03 -6.58
N ILE A 378 -18.16 -18.20 -7.86
CA ILE A 378 -18.24 -19.49 -8.57
C ILE A 378 -16.84 -20.13 -8.69
N ASN A 379 -15.86 -19.34 -9.15
CA ASN A 379 -14.50 -19.81 -9.36
C ASN A 379 -13.70 -19.74 -8.05
N LYS A 380 -12.82 -20.72 -7.82
CA LYS A 380 -11.87 -20.72 -6.69
C LYS A 380 -10.45 -20.70 -7.22
N TYR A 381 -9.68 -19.72 -6.75
CA TYR A 381 -8.25 -19.64 -7.06
C TYR A 381 -7.49 -20.85 -6.49
N VAL A 382 -6.60 -21.44 -7.28
CA VAL A 382 -5.69 -22.50 -6.82
C VAL A 382 -4.40 -21.84 -6.34
N LEU A 383 -4.12 -21.96 -5.04
CA LEU A 383 -2.91 -21.36 -4.46
C LEU A 383 -1.62 -21.91 -5.10
N LYS A 384 -0.60 -21.06 -5.16
CA LYS A 384 0.74 -21.33 -5.71
C LYS A 384 0.69 -21.77 -7.18
N SER A 385 -0.25 -21.22 -7.95
CA SER A 385 -0.46 -21.59 -9.35
C SER A 385 -0.01 -20.53 -10.36
N ILE A 386 0.56 -19.42 -9.88
CA ILE A 386 1.19 -18.43 -10.77
C ILE A 386 2.29 -19.08 -11.58
N ALA A 387 2.23 -18.92 -12.89
CA ALA A 387 3.19 -19.43 -13.85
C ALA A 387 3.53 -18.38 -14.91
N ASP A 388 4.75 -18.47 -15.44
CA ASP A 388 5.28 -17.64 -16.53
C ASP A 388 5.10 -16.12 -16.32
N PRO A 389 5.44 -15.55 -15.14
CA PRO A 389 5.39 -14.11 -14.98
C PRO A 389 6.38 -13.43 -15.93
N SER A 390 5.90 -12.44 -16.67
CA SER A 390 6.68 -11.70 -17.65
C SER A 390 6.33 -10.22 -17.59
N VAL A 391 7.36 -9.37 -17.65
CA VAL A 391 7.19 -7.92 -17.74
C VAL A 391 6.96 -7.57 -19.21
N ALA A 392 5.76 -7.11 -19.53
CA ALA A 392 5.38 -6.81 -20.91
C ALA A 392 5.89 -5.43 -21.36
N SER A 393 5.95 -4.46 -20.45
CA SER A 393 6.45 -3.12 -20.73
C SER A 393 7.05 -2.46 -19.49
N ARG A 394 7.92 -1.48 -19.71
CA ARG A 394 8.61 -0.71 -18.67
C ARG A 394 8.59 0.79 -19.00
N ASP A 395 8.76 1.61 -17.97
CA ASP A 395 8.96 3.05 -18.14
C ASP A 395 10.44 3.44 -18.24
N ASP A 396 10.68 4.75 -18.38
CA ASP A 396 12.01 5.35 -18.54
C ASP A 396 12.93 5.11 -17.33
N GLN A 397 12.38 4.68 -16.20
CA GLN A 397 13.14 4.34 -14.98
C GLN A 397 13.34 2.82 -14.84
N GLY A 398 12.96 2.04 -15.85
CA GLY A 398 13.07 0.58 -15.86
C GLY A 398 12.04 -0.14 -14.99
N ARG A 399 11.03 0.57 -14.46
CA ARG A 399 9.96 -0.04 -13.65
C ARG A 399 8.96 -0.75 -14.56
N PRO A 400 8.29 -1.83 -14.12
CA PRO A 400 7.21 -2.41 -14.89
C PRO A 400 6.09 -1.38 -15.06
N LEU A 401 5.59 -1.24 -16.28
CA LEU A 401 4.29 -0.66 -16.59
C LEU A 401 3.22 -1.74 -16.67
N GLU A 402 3.63 -2.96 -17.01
CA GLU A 402 2.74 -4.09 -17.15
C GLU A 402 3.46 -5.42 -16.88
N VAL A 403 2.80 -6.30 -16.11
CA VAL A 403 3.24 -7.67 -15.86
C VAL A 403 2.10 -8.63 -16.18
N ALA A 404 2.39 -9.66 -16.97
CA ALA A 404 1.44 -10.71 -17.31
C ALA A 404 1.87 -12.04 -16.70
N ALA A 405 0.90 -12.86 -16.29
CA ALA A 405 1.14 -14.22 -15.83
C ALA A 405 -0.06 -15.13 -16.09
N LYS A 406 0.16 -16.44 -15.95
CA LYS A 406 -0.89 -17.45 -15.95
C LYS A 406 -1.20 -17.87 -14.52
N TYR A 407 -2.42 -18.31 -14.28
CA TYR A 407 -2.86 -18.82 -12.99
C TYR A 407 -3.86 -19.96 -13.17
N ARG A 408 -4.13 -20.75 -12.13
CA ARG A 408 -5.15 -21.80 -12.17
C ARG A 408 -6.32 -21.48 -11.26
N PHE A 409 -7.51 -21.86 -11.70
CA PHE A 409 -8.75 -21.76 -10.91
C PHE A 409 -9.61 -23.01 -11.10
N GLY A 410 -10.32 -23.41 -10.04
CA GLY A 410 -11.31 -24.49 -10.06
C GLY A 410 -12.72 -23.93 -10.19
N GLY A 411 -13.55 -24.62 -10.97
CA GLY A 411 -14.99 -24.36 -11.12
C GLY A 411 -15.76 -25.66 -11.35
N MET A 412 -17.02 -25.56 -11.80
CA MET A 412 -17.89 -26.72 -12.06
C MET A 412 -17.31 -27.70 -13.09
N ASP A 413 -16.54 -27.20 -14.06
CA ASP A 413 -15.90 -28.00 -15.13
C ASP A 413 -14.48 -28.46 -14.78
N GLY A 414 -14.09 -28.42 -13.50
CA GLY A 414 -12.75 -28.79 -13.03
C GLY A 414 -11.76 -27.63 -13.00
N VAL A 415 -10.46 -27.94 -12.99
CA VAL A 415 -9.37 -26.95 -12.87
C VAL A 415 -8.93 -26.46 -14.24
N ARG A 416 -9.04 -25.16 -14.47
CA ARG A 416 -8.67 -24.47 -15.71
C ARG A 416 -7.50 -23.51 -15.49
N THR A 417 -6.84 -23.13 -16.58
CA THR A 417 -5.81 -22.08 -16.61
C THR A 417 -6.43 -20.79 -17.13
N GLY A 418 -6.20 -19.69 -16.41
CA GLY A 418 -6.51 -18.33 -16.84
C GLY A 418 -5.23 -17.50 -17.01
N SER A 419 -5.37 -16.31 -17.57
CA SER A 419 -4.29 -15.33 -17.61
C SER A 419 -4.70 -14.06 -16.90
N MET A 420 -3.73 -13.43 -16.24
CA MET A 420 -3.89 -12.14 -15.61
C MET A 420 -2.85 -11.16 -16.14
N ARG A 421 -3.21 -9.87 -16.09
CA ARG A 421 -2.35 -8.76 -16.45
C ARG A 421 -2.46 -7.72 -15.35
N VAL A 422 -1.34 -7.21 -14.88
CA VAL A 422 -1.26 -6.19 -13.84
C VAL A 422 -0.61 -4.97 -14.44
N THR A 423 -1.30 -3.84 -14.42
CA THR A 423 -0.71 -2.56 -14.82
C THR A 423 -0.18 -1.82 -13.60
N PHE A 424 0.84 -1.01 -13.84
CA PHE A 424 1.53 -0.25 -12.83
C PHE A 424 1.52 1.23 -13.21
N ILE A 425 1.34 2.09 -12.22
CA ILE A 425 1.49 3.54 -12.36
C ILE A 425 2.57 3.98 -11.37
N GLU A 426 3.60 4.65 -11.88
CA GLU A 426 4.76 5.11 -11.09
C GLU A 426 5.46 3.96 -10.31
N GLY A 427 5.34 2.73 -10.82
CA GLY A 427 5.88 1.53 -10.18
C GLY A 427 4.95 0.85 -9.17
N TYR A 428 3.72 1.30 -8.96
CA TYR A 428 2.75 0.68 -8.05
C TYR A 428 1.71 -0.15 -8.81
N PRO A 429 1.36 -1.37 -8.36
CA PRO A 429 0.24 -2.12 -8.92
C PRO A 429 -1.05 -1.29 -8.83
N GLU A 430 -1.70 -1.07 -9.97
CA GLU A 430 -2.90 -0.21 -10.08
C GLU A 430 -4.15 -1.00 -10.45
N CYS A 431 -4.06 -1.83 -11.49
CA CYS A 431 -5.20 -2.60 -11.99
C CYS A 431 -4.79 -4.05 -12.26
N LEU A 432 -5.60 -4.98 -11.77
CA LEU A 432 -5.59 -6.39 -12.17
C LEU A 432 -6.67 -6.59 -13.24
N TYR A 433 -6.30 -7.25 -14.33
CA TYR A 433 -7.17 -7.66 -15.42
C TYR A 433 -7.11 -9.17 -15.55
N PHE A 434 -8.26 -9.80 -15.74
CA PHE A 434 -8.37 -11.26 -15.89
C PHE A 434 -8.89 -11.58 -17.29
N SER A 435 -8.49 -12.72 -17.84
CA SER A 435 -8.87 -13.13 -19.22
C SER A 435 -10.37 -13.19 -19.47
N ASP A 436 -11.18 -13.41 -18.43
CA ASP A 436 -12.64 -13.44 -18.51
C ASP A 436 -13.29 -12.05 -18.45
N GLN A 437 -12.56 -11.04 -17.97
CA GLN A 437 -12.97 -9.63 -17.93
C GLN A 437 -11.79 -8.72 -18.28
N PRO A 438 -11.29 -8.76 -19.53
CA PRO A 438 -10.03 -8.10 -19.92
C PRO A 438 -10.09 -6.57 -19.83
N ASP A 439 -11.28 -5.99 -19.93
CA ASP A 439 -11.49 -4.53 -19.89
C ASP A 439 -11.89 -4.02 -18.49
N SER A 440 -12.01 -4.92 -17.50
CA SER A 440 -12.46 -4.59 -16.15
C SER A 440 -11.25 -4.44 -15.22
N CYS A 441 -10.87 -3.20 -14.90
CA CYS A 441 -9.85 -2.93 -13.89
C CYS A 441 -10.36 -3.34 -12.50
N ARG A 442 -9.67 -4.29 -11.86
CA ARG A 442 -9.84 -4.64 -10.46
C ARG A 442 -8.70 -4.04 -9.64
N ALA A 443 -9.04 -3.20 -8.66
CA ALA A 443 -8.03 -2.60 -7.80
C ALA A 443 -7.36 -3.68 -6.93
N PRO A 444 -6.02 -3.70 -6.84
CA PRO A 444 -5.27 -4.55 -5.91
C PRO A 444 -5.70 -4.40 -4.44
N ASP A 445 -5.50 -5.47 -3.66
CA ASP A 445 -5.59 -5.39 -2.20
C ASP A 445 -4.52 -4.43 -1.65
N LYS A 446 -4.96 -3.43 -0.88
CA LYS A 446 -4.10 -2.36 -0.37
C LYS A 446 -3.01 -2.85 0.57
N MET A 447 -3.25 -3.92 1.33
CA MET A 447 -2.22 -4.51 2.20
C MET A 447 -1.12 -5.14 1.36
N VAL A 448 -1.47 -5.78 0.24
CA VAL A 448 -0.50 -6.38 -0.68
C VAL A 448 0.30 -5.29 -1.40
N VAL A 449 -0.36 -4.22 -1.84
CA VAL A 449 0.32 -3.04 -2.38
C VAL A 449 1.27 -2.44 -1.35
N ALA A 450 0.84 -2.26 -0.10
CA ALA A 450 1.70 -1.76 0.98
C ALA A 450 2.91 -2.69 1.22
N GLN A 451 2.71 -4.01 1.31
CA GLN A 451 3.79 -4.98 1.41
C GLN A 451 4.78 -4.88 0.25
N TYR A 452 4.25 -4.70 -0.97
CA TYR A 452 5.05 -4.50 -2.17
C TYR A 452 5.88 -3.23 -2.11
N VAL A 453 5.26 -2.10 -1.74
CA VAL A 453 5.97 -0.84 -1.52
C VAL A 453 7.06 -1.05 -0.48
N HIS A 454 6.77 -1.75 0.62
CA HIS A 454 7.71 -2.04 1.71
C HIS A 454 8.77 -3.11 1.39
N GLY A 455 8.85 -3.58 0.14
CA GLY A 455 9.89 -4.49 -0.32
C GLY A 455 9.72 -5.94 0.11
N ALA A 456 8.52 -6.33 0.57
CA ALA A 456 8.24 -7.70 1.01
C ALA A 456 8.46 -8.75 -0.08
N PHE A 457 8.39 -8.34 -1.34
CA PHE A 457 8.56 -9.22 -2.51
C PHE A 457 9.91 -9.04 -3.21
N LEU A 458 10.87 -8.30 -2.64
CA LEU A 458 12.21 -8.27 -3.24
C LEU A 458 12.84 -9.67 -3.24
N PRO A 459 13.69 -10.00 -4.23
CA PRO A 459 14.42 -11.26 -4.24
C PRO A 459 15.17 -11.41 -2.91
N GLN A 460 14.73 -12.36 -2.09
CA GLN A 460 15.53 -12.76 -0.94
C GLN A 460 16.79 -13.37 -1.52
N ASN A 461 17.96 -12.73 -1.35
CA ASN A 461 19.24 -13.40 -1.52
C ASN A 461 19.37 -14.45 -0.42
N VAL A 462 18.62 -15.55 -0.55
CA VAL A 462 18.89 -16.77 0.15
C VAL A 462 20.15 -17.30 -0.52
N SER A 463 21.31 -17.01 0.05
CA SER A 463 22.43 -17.92 -0.08
C SER A 463 21.94 -19.24 0.49
N VAL A 464 21.41 -20.10 -0.37
CA VAL A 464 21.24 -21.51 -0.02
C VAL A 464 22.66 -22.01 0.12
N ALA A 465 23.19 -21.90 1.34
CA ALA A 465 24.24 -22.81 1.77
C ALA A 465 23.64 -24.19 1.56
N THR A 466 24.06 -24.83 0.46
CA THR A 466 23.81 -26.23 0.25
C THR A 466 24.39 -26.89 1.50
N PRO A 467 23.59 -27.57 2.34
CA PRO A 467 24.17 -28.30 3.46
C PRO A 467 25.20 -29.24 2.85
N ALA A 468 26.45 -29.15 3.29
CA ALA A 468 27.47 -30.11 2.90
C ALA A 468 26.85 -31.50 3.08
N SER A 469 26.82 -32.27 1.99
CA SER A 469 26.23 -33.60 1.98
C SER A 469 26.89 -34.42 3.08
N ASP A 470 26.14 -34.77 4.12
CA ASP A 470 26.57 -35.74 5.12
C ASP A 470 26.70 -37.11 4.41
N PRO A 471 27.94 -37.63 4.21
CA PRO A 471 28.17 -38.87 3.48
C PRO A 471 27.50 -40.06 4.18
N VAL A 472 27.36 -39.98 5.51
CA VAL A 472 26.76 -41.04 6.34
C VAL A 472 25.25 -41.08 6.12
N ALA A 473 24.60 -39.92 6.01
CA ALA A 473 23.18 -39.83 5.73
C ALA A 473 22.83 -40.26 4.30
N GLN A 474 23.73 -40.06 3.33
CA GLN A 474 23.54 -40.54 1.95
C GLN A 474 23.69 -42.06 1.85
N GLU A 475 24.69 -42.63 2.51
CA GLU A 475 24.90 -44.09 2.49
C GLU A 475 23.74 -44.84 3.15
N LYS A 476 23.20 -44.31 4.26
CA LYS A 476 22.00 -44.87 4.90
C LYS A 476 20.78 -44.87 3.97
N ARG A 477 20.55 -43.77 3.25
CA ARG A 477 19.44 -43.66 2.28
C ARG A 477 19.65 -44.58 1.06
N ARG A 478 20.90 -44.82 0.65
CA ARG A 478 21.23 -45.78 -0.42
C ARG A 478 20.89 -47.21 0.01
N MET A 479 21.31 -47.60 1.20
CA MET A 479 21.01 -48.93 1.75
C MET A 479 19.50 -49.15 1.96
N GLU A 480 18.77 -48.13 2.44
CA GLU A 480 17.31 -48.20 2.59
C GLU A 480 16.59 -48.36 1.24
N ARG A 481 17.06 -47.68 0.19
CA ARG A 481 16.52 -47.83 -1.18
C ARG A 481 16.83 -49.19 -1.79
N GLU A 482 18.01 -49.75 -1.57
CA GLU A 482 18.35 -51.09 -2.03
C GLU A 482 17.56 -52.17 -1.28
N ALA A 483 17.35 -52.01 0.02
CA ALA A 483 16.50 -52.91 0.82
C ALA A 483 15.03 -52.86 0.36
N ALA A 484 14.50 -51.67 0.06
CA ALA A 484 13.15 -51.51 -0.47
C ALA A 484 13.02 -52.16 -1.87
N ARG A 485 14.05 -52.03 -2.71
CA ARG A 485 14.06 -52.61 -4.07
C ARG A 485 14.16 -54.14 -4.04
N ARG A 486 14.88 -54.72 -3.07
CA ARG A 486 14.92 -56.17 -2.83
C ARG A 486 13.60 -56.73 -2.31
N LYS A 487 12.83 -55.95 -1.54
CA LYS A 487 11.47 -56.34 -1.11
C LYS A 487 10.45 -56.33 -2.25
N LEU A 488 10.65 -55.52 -3.28
CA LEU A 488 9.80 -55.45 -4.46
C LEU A 488 10.10 -56.54 -5.50
N MET A 489 11.21 -57.27 -5.37
CA MET A 489 11.63 -58.34 -6.28
C MET A 489 11.53 -59.74 -5.66
N ARG A 490 10.80 -59.89 -4.55
CA ARG A 490 10.49 -61.17 -3.92
C ARG A 490 9.01 -61.48 -4.00
#